data_AF-A0A9X8DQ65-F1
#
_entry.id   AF-A0A9X8DQ65-F1
#
_cell.length_a   1.000
_cell.length_b   1.000
_cell.length_c   1.000
_cell.angle_alpha   90.00
_cell.angle_beta   90.00
_cell.angle_gamma   90.00
#
_symmetry.space_group_name_H-M   'P 1'
#
loop_
_entity.id
_entity.type
_entity.pdbx_description
1 polymer ?
#
loop_
_entity_poly.entity_id
_entity_poly.type
_entity_poly.pdbx_seq_one_letter_code
_entity_poly.pdbx_strand_id
1 'polypeptide(L)'
;MVKQYFPIASYRPHASNSLDIYVHDDTTGAHHPWFHSVQSQTIGNADLRLYWVESDHHFEVDDVPKLPKSVLFVSYGLGLAPFMAMLQALHSVRQTYDGHVVVLHCAATLEDAEADLSLAASSVAEIRQWPQCSIQCGTPDAMLPLISLVPNPQQAQHLYVCGPPSFVDATQDTFTQAGGLAQHVHVSYYDMYNGMVDGERVPTPKHPSDGGDKLAGVWNRRRTNNGDPNRVVP
;
A
#
# COMPACT_ATOMS: atom_id res chain seq x y z
N MET A 1 -26.25 -0.89 0.52
CA MET A 1 -25.12 -0.73 -0.41
C MET A 1 -23.85 -0.93 0.39
N VAL A 2 -23.03 -1.91 0.05
CA VAL A 2 -21.78 -2.18 0.77
C VAL A 2 -20.65 -1.45 0.04
N LYS A 3 -19.78 -0.75 0.77
CA LYS A 3 -18.58 -0.10 0.25
C LYS A 3 -17.37 -0.84 0.82
N GLN A 4 -16.37 -1.09 -0.01
CA GLN A 4 -15.14 -1.77 0.37
C GLN A 4 -13.96 -1.01 -0.23
N TYR A 5 -12.87 -0.94 0.53
CA TYR A 5 -11.62 -0.34 0.09
C TYR A 5 -10.73 -1.41 -0.52
N PHE A 6 -10.09 -1.06 -1.62
CA PHE A 6 -9.08 -1.89 -2.28
C PHE A 6 -7.86 -1.02 -2.56
N PRO A 7 -6.65 -1.55 -2.38
CA PRO A 7 -5.46 -0.83 -2.77
C PRO A 7 -5.41 -0.72 -4.29
N ILE A 8 -4.98 0.44 -4.79
CA ILE A 8 -4.60 0.57 -6.19
C ILE A 8 -3.26 -0.17 -6.37
N ALA A 9 -3.28 -1.20 -7.21
CA ALA A 9 -2.17 -2.11 -7.46
C ALA A 9 -1.42 -1.80 -8.76
N SER A 10 -1.76 -0.70 -9.44
CA SER A 10 -1.18 -0.32 -10.73
C SER A 10 -0.57 1.07 -10.71
N TYR A 11 0.64 1.19 -11.25
CA TYR A 11 1.16 2.46 -11.75
C TYR A 11 0.89 2.61 -13.25
N ARG A 12 0.50 3.82 -13.69
CA ARG A 12 0.30 4.16 -15.09
C ARG A 12 1.20 5.37 -15.44
N PRO A 13 2.20 5.23 -16.32
CA PRO A 13 3.11 6.33 -16.67
C PRO A 13 2.45 7.40 -17.56
N HIS A 14 1.26 7.11 -18.09
CA HIS A 14 0.46 8.03 -18.89
C HIS A 14 -0.97 8.01 -18.36
N ALA A 15 -1.74 9.07 -18.64
CA ALA A 15 -3.15 9.13 -18.27
C ALA A 15 -3.90 7.87 -18.74
N SER A 16 -4.61 7.24 -17.82
CA SER A 16 -5.38 6.02 -18.07
C SER A 16 -6.73 6.11 -17.38
N ASN A 17 -7.72 5.47 -17.99
CA ASN A 17 -9.05 5.25 -17.41
C ASN A 17 -9.16 3.85 -16.77
N SER A 18 -8.03 3.15 -16.61
CA SER A 18 -7.95 1.84 -15.95
C SER A 18 -7.08 1.91 -14.70
N LEU A 19 -7.54 1.21 -13.66
CA LEU A 19 -6.78 0.91 -12.45
C LEU A 19 -6.86 -0.59 -12.20
N ASP A 20 -5.81 -1.16 -11.62
CA ASP A 20 -5.82 -2.53 -11.16
C ASP A 20 -6.03 -2.53 -9.64
N ILE A 21 -6.85 -3.44 -9.15
CA ILE A 21 -7.00 -3.73 -7.72
C ILE A 21 -6.58 -5.17 -7.47
N TYR A 22 -6.11 -5.42 -6.25
CA TYR A 22 -5.78 -6.76 -5.82
C TYR A 22 -6.85 -7.27 -4.85
N VAL A 23 -7.36 -8.48 -5.11
CA VAL A 23 -8.45 -9.11 -4.34
C VAL A 23 -8.02 -10.53 -4.00
N HIS A 24 -8.11 -10.89 -2.72
CA HIS A 24 -7.86 -12.25 -2.24
C HIS A 24 -9.11 -12.80 -1.57
N ASP A 25 -9.32 -14.10 -1.69
CA ASP A 25 -10.52 -14.79 -1.22
C ASP A 25 -10.82 -14.46 0.26
N ASP A 26 -9.79 -14.46 1.10
CA ASP A 26 -9.88 -14.16 2.54
C ASP A 26 -10.11 -12.68 2.89
N THR A 27 -9.81 -11.74 1.98
CA THR A 27 -10.01 -10.29 2.21
C THR A 27 -11.47 -9.84 2.07
N THR A 28 -12.38 -10.78 1.80
CA THR A 28 -13.75 -10.48 1.39
C THR A 28 -14.82 -11.15 2.25
N GLY A 29 -14.74 -10.97 3.57
CA GLY A 29 -15.92 -11.15 4.43
C GLY A 29 -17.11 -10.34 3.89
N ALA A 30 -18.12 -11.04 3.36
CA ALA A 30 -19.32 -10.54 2.63
C ALA A 30 -19.18 -10.14 1.15
N HIS A 31 -17.98 -10.01 0.57
CA HIS A 31 -17.79 -9.62 -0.85
C HIS A 31 -17.42 -10.80 -1.78
N HIS A 32 -17.02 -11.93 -1.20
CA HIS A 32 -16.70 -13.18 -1.89
C HIS A 32 -17.77 -13.63 -2.90
N PRO A 33 -19.09 -13.51 -2.66
CA PRO A 33 -20.05 -13.99 -3.66
C PRO A 33 -20.04 -13.20 -4.97
N TRP A 34 -19.73 -11.89 -4.91
CA TRP A 34 -19.73 -11.06 -6.12
C TRP A 34 -18.48 -11.35 -6.94
N PHE A 35 -17.26 -11.23 -6.39
CA PHE A 35 -16.01 -11.46 -7.14
C PHE A 35 -15.88 -12.89 -7.69
N HIS A 36 -16.48 -13.87 -7.02
CA HIS A 36 -16.49 -15.27 -7.46
C HIS A 36 -17.70 -15.63 -8.35
N SER A 37 -18.56 -14.67 -8.68
CA SER A 37 -19.65 -14.90 -9.62
C SER A 37 -19.10 -15.02 -11.04
N VAL A 38 -19.70 -15.89 -11.85
CA VAL A 38 -19.37 -16.00 -13.28
C VAL A 38 -19.55 -14.64 -13.98
N GLN A 39 -20.52 -13.84 -13.54
CA GLN A 39 -20.81 -12.53 -14.13
C GLN A 39 -19.70 -11.50 -13.87
N SER A 40 -19.16 -11.42 -12.64
CA SER A 40 -18.05 -10.50 -12.32
C SER A 40 -16.72 -10.91 -12.95
N GLN A 41 -16.52 -12.22 -13.14
CA GLN A 41 -15.30 -12.76 -13.76
C GLN A 41 -15.33 -12.65 -15.28
N THR A 42 -16.49 -12.37 -15.87
CA THR A 42 -16.61 -12.14 -17.30
C THR A 42 -16.38 -10.68 -17.63
N ILE A 43 -15.30 -10.40 -18.36
CA ILE A 43 -14.92 -9.06 -18.81
C ILE A 43 -16.11 -8.37 -19.51
N GLY A 44 -16.42 -7.14 -19.10
CA GLY A 44 -17.45 -6.30 -19.72
C GLY A 44 -18.89 -6.59 -19.30
N ASN A 45 -19.13 -7.56 -18.41
CA ASN A 45 -20.48 -7.98 -18.00
C ASN A 45 -20.87 -7.55 -16.57
N ALA A 46 -20.06 -6.69 -15.95
CA ALA A 46 -20.32 -6.18 -14.62
C ALA A 46 -19.89 -4.72 -14.47
N ASP A 47 -20.74 -3.91 -13.84
CA ASP A 47 -20.48 -2.51 -13.54
C ASP A 47 -20.11 -2.35 -12.06
N LEU A 48 -18.97 -1.71 -11.81
CA LEU A 48 -18.57 -1.23 -10.49
C LEU A 48 -18.69 0.28 -10.42
N ARG A 49 -19.25 0.79 -9.32
CA ARG A 49 -19.24 2.22 -9.03
C ARG A 49 -18.00 2.56 -8.21
N LEU A 50 -17.07 3.27 -8.82
CA LEU A 50 -15.98 3.92 -8.11
C LEU A 50 -16.52 5.19 -7.44
N TYR A 51 -16.41 5.29 -6.13
CA TYR A 51 -16.92 6.44 -5.37
C TYR A 51 -15.87 7.52 -5.17
N TRP A 52 -14.69 7.13 -4.70
CA TRP A 52 -13.57 8.02 -4.47
C TRP A 52 -12.25 7.25 -4.59
N VAL A 53 -11.18 8.01 -4.84
CA VAL A 53 -9.81 7.55 -4.69
C VAL A 53 -9.23 8.36 -3.54
N GLU A 54 -8.81 7.67 -2.49
CA GLU A 54 -8.09 8.24 -1.36
C GLU A 54 -6.63 7.78 -1.43
N SER A 55 -5.70 8.68 -1.18
CA SER A 55 -4.28 8.37 -1.14
C SER A 55 -3.61 9.26 -0.09
N ASP A 56 -3.44 8.71 1.10
CA ASP A 56 -2.63 9.32 2.16
C ASP A 56 -1.13 9.20 1.86
N HIS A 57 -0.79 8.24 1.00
CA HIS A 57 0.57 7.92 0.60
C HIS A 57 0.64 7.81 -0.92
N HIS A 58 1.28 8.79 -1.56
CA HIS A 58 1.64 8.76 -2.97
C HIS A 58 3.01 9.42 -3.17
N PHE A 59 3.65 9.07 -4.28
CA PHE A 59 4.88 9.68 -4.74
C PHE A 59 4.58 10.56 -5.94
N GLU A 60 4.84 11.86 -5.78
CA GLU A 60 4.74 12.87 -6.85
C GLU A 60 5.96 12.73 -7.76
N VAL A 61 5.94 11.73 -8.66
CA VAL A 61 7.08 11.40 -9.54
C VAL A 61 7.35 12.46 -10.61
N ASP A 62 6.44 13.41 -10.80
CA ASP A 62 6.64 14.62 -11.60
C ASP A 62 7.51 15.69 -10.89
N ASP A 63 7.70 15.58 -9.57
CA ASP A 63 8.58 16.43 -8.76
C ASP A 63 9.62 15.58 -8.01
N VAL A 64 10.51 14.95 -8.78
CA VAL A 64 11.58 14.04 -8.29
C VAL A 64 12.35 14.59 -7.07
N PRO A 65 12.72 15.87 -6.98
CA PRO A 65 13.41 16.42 -5.80
C PRO A 65 12.63 16.30 -4.48
N LYS A 66 11.29 16.14 -4.52
CA LYS A 66 10.45 15.94 -3.32
C LYS A 66 10.31 14.47 -2.91
N LEU A 67 10.79 13.53 -3.72
CA LEU A 67 10.70 12.12 -3.39
C LEU A 67 11.57 11.80 -2.16
N PRO A 68 11.10 10.90 -1.26
CA PRO A 68 11.91 10.44 -0.14
C PRO A 68 13.17 9.74 -0.64
N LYS A 69 14.32 10.02 -0.03
CA LYS A 69 15.62 9.45 -0.44
C LYS A 69 15.93 8.08 0.18
N SER A 70 15.23 7.70 1.23
CA SER A 70 15.36 6.38 1.87
C SER A 70 13.96 5.86 2.17
N VAL A 71 13.55 4.85 1.42
CA VAL A 71 12.21 4.26 1.48
C VAL A 71 12.33 2.81 1.93
N LEU A 72 11.57 2.44 2.95
CA LEU A 72 11.44 1.09 3.43
C LEU A 72 9.97 0.68 3.33
N PHE A 73 9.67 -0.25 2.42
CA PHE A 73 8.38 -0.90 2.31
C PHE A 73 8.39 -2.20 3.10
N VAL A 74 7.48 -2.36 4.05
CA VAL A 74 7.31 -3.60 4.82
C VAL A 74 5.86 -4.06 4.70
N SER A 75 5.63 -5.18 4.03
CA SER A 75 4.28 -5.64 3.73
C SER A 75 4.03 -7.05 4.23
N TYR A 76 2.76 -7.37 4.51
CA TYR A 76 2.28 -8.72 4.70
C TYR A 76 1.13 -9.01 3.74
N GLY A 77 1.18 -10.15 3.02
CA GLY A 77 0.13 -10.56 2.09
C GLY A 77 -0.25 -9.47 1.07
N LEU A 78 -1.56 -9.16 0.95
CA LEU A 78 -2.04 -8.13 0.01
C LEU A 78 -1.51 -6.72 0.28
N GLY A 79 -0.93 -6.45 1.44
CA GLY A 79 -0.28 -5.18 1.72
C GLY A 79 0.87 -4.85 0.75
N LEU A 80 1.35 -5.84 -0.02
CA LEU A 80 2.36 -5.64 -1.06
C LEU A 80 1.85 -4.83 -2.27
N ALA A 81 0.59 -5.02 -2.66
CA ALA A 81 0.04 -4.47 -3.89
C ALA A 81 0.25 -2.95 -4.07
N PRO A 82 -0.12 -2.09 -3.09
CA PRO A 82 0.11 -0.64 -3.25
C PRO A 82 1.60 -0.28 -3.26
N PHE A 83 2.45 -1.02 -2.54
CA PHE A 83 3.89 -0.76 -2.52
C PHE A 83 4.57 -1.13 -3.83
N MET A 84 4.10 -2.15 -4.53
CA MET A 84 4.59 -2.46 -5.88
C MET A 84 4.20 -1.38 -6.89
N ALA A 85 3.00 -0.80 -6.80
CA ALA A 85 2.62 0.35 -7.60
C ALA A 85 3.51 1.57 -7.32
N MET A 86 3.76 1.89 -6.05
CA MET A 86 4.66 2.98 -5.65
C MET A 86 6.11 2.73 -6.11
N LEU A 87 6.58 1.48 -6.01
CA LEU A 87 7.91 1.08 -6.47
C LEU A 87 8.05 1.18 -8.00
N GLN A 88 7.04 0.77 -8.75
CA GLN A 88 6.98 0.96 -10.20
C GLN A 88 7.04 2.45 -10.58
N ALA A 89 6.36 3.31 -9.81
CA ALA A 89 6.41 4.75 -10.01
C ALA A 89 7.84 5.29 -9.80
N LEU A 90 8.51 4.94 -8.69
CA LEU A 90 9.91 5.32 -8.46
C LEU A 90 10.85 4.77 -9.55
N HIS A 91 10.68 3.51 -9.93
CA HIS A 91 11.47 2.87 -10.97
C HIS A 91 11.32 3.56 -12.34
N SER A 92 10.15 4.15 -12.62
CA SER A 92 9.91 4.90 -13.86
C SER A 92 10.77 6.16 -13.97
N VAL A 93 11.16 6.76 -12.84
CA VAL A 93 12.04 7.94 -12.75
C VAL A 93 13.46 7.61 -12.26
N ARG A 94 13.85 6.33 -12.30
CA ARG A 94 15.14 5.82 -11.77
C ARG A 94 16.40 6.51 -12.29
N GLN A 95 16.33 7.13 -13.47
CA GLN A 95 17.49 7.83 -14.07
C GLN A 95 17.82 9.14 -13.35
N THR A 96 16.85 9.73 -12.66
CA THR A 96 16.98 11.00 -11.94
C THR A 96 16.74 10.87 -10.44
N TYR A 97 16.23 9.72 -9.98
CA TYR A 97 16.01 9.44 -8.57
C TYR A 97 17.32 9.14 -7.84
N ASP A 98 17.65 9.99 -6.86
CA ASP A 98 18.81 9.91 -5.98
C ASP A 98 18.39 9.43 -4.58
N GLY A 99 17.93 8.18 -4.50
CA GLY A 99 17.52 7.55 -3.26
C GLY A 99 17.66 6.04 -3.31
N HIS A 100 17.41 5.37 -2.19
CA HIS A 100 17.42 3.92 -2.07
C HIS A 100 16.06 3.41 -1.58
N VAL A 101 15.66 2.24 -2.08
CA VAL A 101 14.39 1.60 -1.73
C VAL A 101 14.69 0.19 -1.24
N VAL A 102 14.10 -0.21 -0.11
CA VAL A 102 14.13 -1.58 0.40
C VAL A 102 12.70 -2.07 0.53
N VAL A 103 12.43 -3.26 0.00
CA VAL A 103 11.15 -3.95 0.13
C VAL A 103 11.36 -5.23 0.91
N LEU A 104 10.69 -5.33 2.05
CA LEU A 104 10.59 -6.54 2.85
C LEU A 104 9.15 -7.03 2.76
N HIS A 105 8.93 -8.13 2.06
CA HIS A 105 7.61 -8.69 1.89
C HIS A 105 7.46 -9.99 2.68
N CYS A 106 6.39 -10.06 3.47
CA CYS A 106 6.12 -11.14 4.40
C CYS A 106 4.86 -11.91 3.99
N ALA A 107 4.88 -13.21 4.21
CA ALA A 107 3.69 -14.05 4.23
C ALA A 107 3.84 -15.15 5.29
N ALA A 108 2.88 -16.07 5.37
CA ALA A 108 2.95 -17.21 6.29
C ALA A 108 4.15 -18.12 5.98
N THR A 109 4.48 -18.28 4.70
CA THR A 109 5.66 -19.02 4.23
C THR A 109 6.45 -18.19 3.21
N LEU A 110 7.70 -18.59 2.93
CA LEU A 110 8.49 -17.99 1.86
C LEU A 110 7.84 -18.20 0.49
N GLU A 111 7.29 -19.39 0.24
CA GLU A 111 6.64 -19.72 -1.03
C GLU A 111 5.45 -18.79 -1.30
N ASP A 112 4.62 -18.54 -0.29
CA ASP A 112 3.50 -17.60 -0.38
C ASP A 112 3.99 -16.17 -0.68
N ALA A 113 5.05 -15.72 0.00
CA ALA A 113 5.61 -14.38 -0.22
C ALA A 113 6.19 -14.22 -1.64
N GLU A 114 6.82 -15.27 -2.19
CA GLU A 114 7.31 -15.26 -3.57
C GLU A 114 6.16 -15.29 -4.60
N ALA A 115 5.08 -16.03 -4.30
CA ALA A 115 3.87 -16.07 -5.11
C ALA A 115 3.18 -14.70 -5.15
N ASP A 116 3.00 -14.07 -3.99
CA ASP A 116 2.43 -12.71 -3.86
C ASP A 116 3.23 -11.69 -4.68
N LEU A 117 4.56 -11.72 -4.57
CA LEU A 117 5.42 -10.83 -5.35
C LEU A 117 5.30 -11.05 -6.86
N SER A 118 5.22 -12.31 -7.28
CA SER A 118 5.09 -12.68 -8.70
C SER A 118 3.77 -12.21 -9.29
N LEU A 119 2.70 -12.18 -8.49
CA LEU A 119 1.39 -11.71 -8.90
C LEU A 119 1.26 -10.18 -8.87
N ALA A 120 1.88 -9.53 -7.88
CA ALA A 120 1.73 -8.09 -7.67
C ALA A 120 2.39 -7.22 -8.76
N ALA A 121 3.40 -7.72 -9.47
CA ALA A 121 3.99 -6.98 -10.58
C ALA A 121 4.71 -7.85 -11.61
N SER A 122 4.28 -7.76 -12.87
CA SER A 122 4.97 -8.38 -14.01
C SER A 122 6.38 -7.84 -14.24
N SER A 123 6.70 -6.65 -13.69
CA SER A 123 7.98 -5.96 -13.86
C SER A 123 9.01 -6.25 -12.75
N VAL A 124 8.73 -7.17 -11.82
CA VAL A 124 9.64 -7.47 -10.69
C VAL A 124 11.05 -7.83 -11.16
N ALA A 125 11.18 -8.56 -12.26
CA ALA A 125 12.49 -8.96 -12.80
C ALA A 125 13.36 -7.76 -13.22
N GLU A 126 12.76 -6.72 -13.81
CA GLU A 126 13.46 -5.49 -14.16
C GLU A 126 13.81 -4.67 -12.93
N ILE A 127 12.86 -4.54 -11.98
CA ILE A 127 13.07 -3.78 -10.74
C ILE A 127 14.19 -4.41 -9.90
N ARG A 128 14.31 -5.75 -9.86
CA ARG A 128 15.40 -6.44 -9.15
C ARG A 128 16.79 -6.14 -9.73
N GLN A 129 16.88 -5.62 -10.96
CA GLN A 129 18.14 -5.18 -11.56
C GLN A 129 18.47 -3.72 -11.24
N TRP A 130 17.54 -2.98 -10.61
CA TRP A 130 17.75 -1.59 -10.22
C TRP A 130 18.71 -1.51 -9.02
N PRO A 131 19.94 -0.96 -9.17
CA PRO A 131 20.95 -1.04 -8.11
C PRO A 131 20.56 -0.36 -6.79
N GLN A 132 19.67 0.64 -6.85
CA GLN A 132 19.16 1.36 -5.69
C GLN A 132 17.95 0.68 -5.03
N CYS A 133 17.56 -0.52 -5.47
CA CYS A 133 16.44 -1.28 -4.93
C CYS A 133 16.86 -2.66 -4.47
N SER A 134 16.47 -3.04 -3.25
CA SER A 134 16.56 -4.42 -2.77
C SER A 134 15.17 -4.93 -2.40
N ILE A 135 14.87 -6.18 -2.79
CA ILE A 135 13.60 -6.85 -2.51
C ILE A 135 13.90 -8.21 -1.88
N GLN A 136 13.39 -8.42 -0.67
CA GLN A 136 13.48 -9.67 0.08
C GLN A 136 12.09 -10.16 0.45
N CYS A 137 11.91 -11.48 0.42
CA CYS A 137 10.68 -12.17 0.77
C CYS A 137 10.94 -13.17 1.90
N GLY A 138 9.96 -13.41 2.77
CA GLY A 138 10.09 -14.43 3.82
C GLY A 138 8.95 -14.40 4.82
N THR A 139 9.17 -15.02 5.98
CA THR A 139 8.25 -14.91 7.13
C THR A 139 8.54 -13.62 7.91
N PRO A 140 7.59 -13.12 8.72
CA PRO A 140 7.83 -11.97 9.59
C PRO A 140 9.09 -12.13 10.47
N ASP A 141 9.28 -13.30 11.07
CA ASP A 141 10.44 -13.60 11.94
C ASP A 141 11.78 -13.48 11.19
N ALA A 142 11.80 -13.78 9.89
CA ALA A 142 13.00 -13.65 9.07
C ALA A 142 13.22 -12.23 8.55
N MET A 143 12.14 -11.51 8.23
CA MET A 143 12.21 -10.21 7.56
C MET A 143 12.34 -9.02 8.52
N LEU A 144 11.57 -9.00 9.61
CA LEU A 144 11.56 -7.83 10.52
C LEU A 144 12.94 -7.52 11.11
N PRO A 145 13.79 -8.49 11.50
CA PRO A 145 15.15 -8.18 11.97
C PRO A 145 16.00 -7.41 10.94
N LEU A 146 15.73 -7.59 9.63
CA LEU A 146 16.47 -6.92 8.56
C LEU A 146 16.23 -5.40 8.52
N ILE A 147 15.15 -4.90 9.13
CA ILE A 147 14.88 -3.46 9.27
C ILE A 147 16.07 -2.75 9.93
N SER A 148 16.65 -3.37 10.95
CA SER A 148 17.83 -2.84 11.67
C SER A 148 19.10 -2.75 10.81
N LEU A 149 19.15 -3.48 9.69
CA LEU A 149 20.28 -3.50 8.77
C LEU A 149 20.13 -2.49 7.64
N VAL A 150 18.95 -1.89 7.47
CA VAL A 150 18.73 -0.92 6.40
C VAL A 150 19.38 0.42 6.79
N PRO A 151 20.25 0.98 5.94
CA PRO A 151 20.89 2.26 6.26
C PRO A 151 19.87 3.38 6.49
N ASN A 152 19.96 4.02 7.65
CA ASN A 152 19.15 5.18 8.01
C ASN A 152 20.03 6.42 8.28
N PRO A 153 20.75 6.92 7.26
CA PRO A 153 21.59 8.11 7.43
C PRO A 153 20.73 9.30 7.84
N GLN A 154 21.14 10.00 8.89
CA GLN A 154 20.48 11.23 9.36
C GLN A 154 18.99 11.06 9.69
N GLN A 155 18.55 9.83 10.02
CA GLN A 155 17.15 9.54 10.35
C GLN A 155 16.15 9.87 9.23
N ALA A 156 16.60 9.86 7.98
CA ALA A 156 15.81 10.24 6.81
C ALA A 156 14.94 9.10 6.23
N GLN A 157 14.99 7.89 6.81
CA GLN A 157 14.22 6.76 6.33
C GLN A 157 12.72 6.95 6.59
N HIS A 158 11.92 6.70 5.56
CA HIS A 158 10.47 6.60 5.64
C HIS A 158 10.03 5.14 5.58
N LEU A 159 9.34 4.68 6.61
CA LEU A 159 8.70 3.37 6.66
C LEU A 159 7.29 3.47 6.12
N TYR A 160 6.95 2.63 5.15
CA TYR A 160 5.60 2.37 4.70
C TYR A 160 5.26 0.92 5.05
N VAL A 161 4.24 0.72 5.88
CA VAL A 161 3.85 -0.61 6.37
C VAL A 161 2.38 -0.91 6.11
N CYS A 162 2.11 -2.13 5.65
CA CYS A 162 0.74 -2.64 5.46
C CYS A 162 0.69 -4.12 5.80
N GLY A 163 -0.27 -4.52 6.62
CA GLY A 163 -0.42 -5.89 7.08
C GLY A 163 -1.34 -5.99 8.30
N PRO A 164 -1.44 -7.18 8.94
CA PRO A 164 -2.31 -7.36 10.09
C PRO A 164 -1.88 -6.44 11.24
N PRO A 165 -2.80 -6.00 12.12
CA PRO A 165 -2.47 -5.04 13.18
C PRO A 165 -1.24 -5.42 14.01
N SER A 166 -1.12 -6.68 14.44
CA SER A 166 0.04 -7.15 15.20
C SER A 166 1.35 -7.11 14.41
N PHE A 167 1.29 -7.34 13.10
CA PHE A 167 2.45 -7.22 12.22
C PHE A 167 2.88 -5.75 12.06
N VAL A 168 1.90 -4.86 11.89
CA VAL A 168 2.13 -3.42 11.81
C VAL A 168 2.76 -2.89 13.10
N ASP A 169 2.23 -3.26 14.26
CA ASP A 169 2.78 -2.88 15.57
C ASP A 169 4.22 -3.36 15.74
N ALA A 170 4.48 -4.65 15.46
CA ALA A 170 5.84 -5.21 15.55
C ALA A 170 6.83 -4.53 14.59
N THR A 171 6.38 -4.17 13.39
CA THR A 171 7.20 -3.46 12.39
C THR A 171 7.56 -2.05 12.86
N GLN A 172 6.59 -1.31 13.41
CA GLN A 172 6.80 0.03 13.94
C GLN A 172 7.76 0.03 15.13
N ASP A 173 7.60 -0.92 16.04
CA ASP A 173 8.50 -1.11 17.17
C ASP A 173 9.92 -1.39 16.70
N THR A 174 10.08 -2.31 15.75
CA THR A 174 11.39 -2.68 15.20
C THR A 174 12.05 -1.50 14.49
N PHE A 175 11.30 -0.73 13.71
CA PHE A 175 11.79 0.46 13.03
C PHE A 175 12.23 1.56 14.02
N THR A 176 11.45 1.79 15.06
CA THR A 176 11.77 2.79 16.09
C THR A 176 13.00 2.36 16.90
N GLN A 177 13.10 1.06 17.25
CA GLN A 177 14.28 0.50 17.93
C GLN A 177 15.55 0.59 17.06
N ALA A 178 15.41 0.51 15.74
CA ALA A 178 16.50 0.75 14.78
C ALA A 178 16.85 2.25 14.60
N GLY A 179 16.23 3.16 15.37
CA GLY A 179 16.49 4.60 15.33
C GLY A 179 15.66 5.38 14.30
N GLY A 180 14.65 4.74 13.70
CA GLY A 180 13.63 5.39 12.87
C GLY A 180 12.77 6.38 13.66
N LEU A 181 12.25 7.40 12.98
CA LEU A 181 11.39 8.41 13.59
C LEU A 181 9.92 8.04 13.40
N ALA A 182 9.13 8.06 14.49
CA ALA A 182 7.69 7.76 14.42
C ALA A 182 6.93 8.62 13.40
N GLN A 183 7.31 9.89 13.23
CA GLN A 183 6.73 10.79 12.21
C GLN A 183 7.01 10.39 10.75
N HIS A 184 7.94 9.45 10.53
CA HIS A 184 8.27 8.91 9.20
C HIS A 184 7.63 7.53 8.95
N VAL A 185 6.75 7.08 9.85
CA VAL A 185 5.95 5.86 9.70
C VAL A 185 4.64 6.20 8.99
N HIS A 186 4.35 5.45 7.95
CA HIS A 186 3.16 5.55 7.11
C HIS A 186 2.47 4.18 7.14
N VAL A 187 1.22 4.14 7.61
CA VAL A 187 0.48 2.89 7.83
C VAL A 187 -0.72 2.84 6.89
N SER A 188 -0.94 1.69 6.27
CA SER A 188 -2.18 1.41 5.55
C SER A 188 -2.74 0.05 5.96
N TYR A 189 -4.06 -0.09 5.95
CA TYR A 189 -4.77 -1.33 6.26
C TYR A 189 -5.71 -1.66 5.09
N TYR A 190 -5.44 -2.76 4.41
CA TYR A 190 -6.25 -3.25 3.28
C TYR A 190 -6.60 -4.73 3.45
N ASP A 191 -5.71 -5.46 4.10
CA ASP A 191 -5.90 -6.79 4.65
C ASP A 191 -6.70 -6.67 5.96
N MET A 192 -7.94 -6.26 5.82
CA MET A 192 -8.91 -6.35 6.88
C MET A 192 -9.29 -7.82 7.02
N TYR A 193 -8.33 -8.58 7.57
CA TYR A 193 -8.45 -9.94 8.01
C TYR A 193 -9.72 -10.03 8.85
N ASN A 194 -10.66 -10.85 8.39
CA ASN A 194 -11.88 -11.19 9.12
C ASN A 194 -11.54 -12.19 10.24
N GLY A 195 -10.38 -11.99 10.88
CA GLY A 195 -9.76 -12.87 11.84
C GLY A 195 -10.49 -12.89 13.15
N MET A 196 -10.77 -14.09 13.61
CA MET A 196 -11.05 -14.31 15.02
C MET A 196 -9.76 -14.08 15.81
N VAL A 197 -9.76 -13.13 16.74
CA VAL A 197 -8.81 -13.11 17.86
C VAL A 197 -9.56 -13.69 19.04
N ASP A 198 -9.07 -14.80 19.60
CA ASP A 198 -9.71 -15.52 20.72
C ASP A 198 -11.19 -15.90 20.50
N GLY A 199 -11.58 -16.16 19.24
CA GLY A 199 -12.96 -16.50 18.89
C GLY A 199 -13.90 -15.30 18.74
N GLU A 200 -13.38 -14.07 18.86
CA GLU A 200 -14.12 -12.84 18.59
C GLU A 200 -13.67 -12.19 17.28
N ARG A 201 -14.66 -11.73 16.50
CA ARG A 201 -14.42 -11.01 15.26
C ARG A 201 -13.83 -9.65 15.60
N VAL A 202 -12.58 -9.40 15.21
CA VAL A 202 -12.00 -8.06 15.32
C VAL A 202 -12.77 -7.13 14.37
N PRO A 203 -13.39 -6.04 14.85
CA PRO A 203 -14.09 -5.12 13.98
C PRO A 203 -13.11 -4.52 12.97
N THR A 204 -13.60 -4.26 11.77
CA THR A 204 -12.88 -3.41 10.84
C THR A 204 -12.54 -2.09 11.54
N PRO A 205 -11.26 -1.67 11.76
CA PRO A 205 -10.94 -0.29 12.11
C PRO A 205 -11.79 0.65 11.26
N LYS A 206 -12.67 1.37 11.96
CA LYS A 206 -13.57 2.33 11.32
C LYS A 206 -12.69 3.43 10.75
N HIS A 207 -12.90 3.74 9.48
CA HIS A 207 -12.28 4.94 8.93
C HIS A 207 -12.82 6.16 9.69
N PRO A 208 -12.03 7.21 9.97
CA PRO A 208 -12.50 8.39 10.69
C PRO A 208 -13.69 9.09 10.02
N SER A 209 -13.98 8.82 8.74
CA SER A 209 -15.20 9.28 8.05
C SER A 209 -16.48 8.57 8.51
N ASP A 210 -16.37 7.38 9.11
CA ASP A 210 -17.48 6.61 9.64
C ASP A 210 -17.87 7.05 11.06
N GLY A 211 -17.07 7.93 11.67
CA GLY A 211 -17.33 8.59 12.94
C GLY A 211 -17.51 10.09 12.74
N GLY A 212 -18.69 10.62 13.04
CA GLY A 212 -18.83 12.05 13.29
C GLY A 212 -17.91 12.43 14.46
N ASP A 213 -17.01 13.38 14.21
CA ASP A 213 -16.08 14.05 15.12
C ASP A 213 -14.75 13.35 15.51
N LYS A 214 -13.68 13.96 14.98
CA LYS A 214 -12.42 14.42 15.63
C LYS A 214 -11.70 13.45 16.57
N LEU A 215 -10.49 13.04 16.17
CA LEU A 215 -9.23 13.46 16.79
C LEU A 215 -7.98 12.93 16.04
N ALA A 216 -6.97 13.80 16.00
CA ALA A 216 -5.53 13.57 15.82
C ALA A 216 -5.01 12.96 14.49
N GLY A 217 -5.23 13.72 13.41
CA GLY A 217 -4.32 13.74 12.25
C GLY A 217 -4.47 15.13 11.62
N VAL A 218 -3.39 15.89 11.47
CA VAL A 218 -3.45 17.18 10.78
C VAL A 218 -3.63 16.89 9.29
N TRP A 219 -4.88 16.81 8.85
CA TRP A 219 -5.20 16.56 7.45
C TRP A 219 -5.07 17.88 6.67
N ASN A 220 -4.09 17.94 5.77
CA ASN A 220 -4.00 19.00 4.76
C ASN A 220 -5.17 18.87 3.78
N ARG A 221 -6.34 19.37 4.20
CA ARG A 221 -7.45 19.67 3.32
C ARG A 221 -6.92 20.73 2.34
N ARG A 222 -6.55 20.34 1.11
CA ARG A 222 -6.48 21.34 0.03
C ARG A 222 -7.86 21.97 0.00
N ARG A 223 -7.95 23.22 0.45
CA ARG A 223 -9.06 24.10 0.11
C ARG A 223 -9.13 24.07 -1.42
N THR A 224 -10.10 23.34 -1.97
CA THR A 224 -10.53 23.64 -3.32
C THR A 224 -11.01 25.08 -3.26
N ASN A 225 -10.28 25.96 -3.96
CA ASN A 225 -10.67 27.35 -4.10
C ASN A 225 -12.13 27.38 -4.59
N ASN A 226 -12.93 28.22 -3.93
CA ASN A 226 -14.26 28.62 -4.37
C ASN A 226 -14.29 28.81 -5.89
N GLY A 227 -15.17 28.09 -6.58
CA GLY A 227 -15.34 28.19 -8.01
C GLY A 227 -16.66 27.58 -8.47
N ASP A 228 -17.72 28.38 -8.32
CA ASP A 228 -18.97 28.43 -9.11
C ASP A 228 -19.63 27.09 -9.56
N PRO A 229 -20.83 26.75 -9.04
CA PRO A 229 -21.55 25.52 -9.41
C PRO A 229 -22.07 25.47 -10.86
N ASN A 230 -21.87 26.51 -11.68
CA ASN A 230 -22.36 26.57 -13.06
C ASN A 230 -21.28 26.45 -14.16
N ARG A 231 -20.06 26.04 -13.84
CA ARG A 231 -19.02 25.93 -14.87
C ARG A 231 -19.08 24.59 -15.63
N VAL A 232 -19.84 24.57 -16.73
CA VAL A 232 -19.68 23.57 -17.79
C VAL A 232 -18.46 23.94 -18.64
N VAL A 233 -17.55 23.00 -18.87
CA VAL A 233 -16.43 23.15 -19.83
C VAL A 233 -16.18 21.79 -20.49
N PRO A 234 -15.59 21.75 -21.70
CA PRO A 234 -16.15 21.17 -22.92
C PRO A 234 -15.69 19.74 -23.19
#